data_AF-A0A9R1BRV3-F1
#
_entry.id   AF-A0A9R1BRV3-F1
#
_cell.length_a   1.000
_cell.length_b   1.000
_cell.length_c   1.000
_cell.angle_alpha   90.00
_cell.angle_beta   90.00
_cell.angle_gamma   90.00
#
_symmetry.space_group_name_H-M   'P 1'
#
loop_
_entity.id
_entity.type
_entity.pdbx_description
1 polymer ?
#
loop_
_entity_poly.entity_id
_entity_poly.type
_entity_poly.pdbx_seq_one_letter_code
_entity_poly.pdbx_strand_id
1 'polypeptide(L)'
;MNLEQLDLSMNKLTGEMPASFGNFSYLNKLILSRNMLSGPLPRSVQNLQKLTMLDLSNNRFSGAIPPEIGVLSSLSISLDLSGNRFAGELPEEMSGLTQLQSLDLSSNGLHGSISVLGALTSLTSLNISFNNFSGAIPVTPFFKTLSSNSYAGNPSLCESYDGHICASDMVRRTTLKTVRTVILVCAILGSITLLLVVVWILFNRSRRLEGEKATSLSAAGGNDFSYPWTFTPFQKLNFCVDSILECLKDENVIGKGCSGVVYRAEMPNGDIIAVKKLWKTTKEEPIDAFAAEIQILGHIRHRNIVKLLGYCSNKSVKLLLYNYVPNGNLQELLSENRSLDWDTRYKIAVGAAQGLSYLHHDCVPAILHRDVKCNNILLDSKYEAYLADFGLAKLMNSPNYHHAMSRIAGSYGYIAPGK
;
A
#
# COMPACT_ATOMS: atom_id res chain seq x y z
N MET A 1 36.82 -7.55 -40.27
CA MET A 1 35.63 -8.41 -40.02
C MET A 1 34.85 -7.73 -38.91
N ASN A 2 33.62 -7.29 -39.15
CA ASN A 2 32.82 -6.58 -38.15
C ASN A 2 31.91 -7.59 -37.47
N LEU A 3 32.38 -8.16 -36.37
CA LEU A 3 31.55 -9.06 -35.57
C LEU A 3 30.53 -8.22 -34.79
N GLU A 4 29.25 -8.42 -35.10
CA GLU A 4 28.14 -7.68 -34.48
C GLU A 4 27.50 -8.45 -33.33
N GLN A 5 27.36 -9.77 -33.47
CA GLN A 5 26.75 -10.61 -32.46
C GLN A 5 27.67 -11.79 -32.16
N LEU A 6 27.90 -12.04 -30.88
CA LEU A 6 28.65 -13.19 -30.40
C LEU A 6 27.88 -13.86 -29.28
N ASP A 7 27.39 -15.06 -29.55
CA ASP A 7 26.75 -15.94 -28.58
C ASP A 7 27.60 -17.20 -28.41
N LEU A 8 28.16 -17.36 -27.22
CA LEU A 8 28.92 -18.54 -26.77
C LEU A 8 28.27 -19.16 -25.52
N SER A 9 26.99 -18.89 -25.30
CA SER A 9 26.27 -19.37 -24.12
C SER A 9 26.17 -20.89 -24.05
N MET A 10 25.87 -21.42 -22.87
CA MET A 10 25.60 -22.85 -22.63
C MET A 10 26.76 -23.78 -23.02
N ASN A 11 27.99 -23.34 -22.76
CA ASN A 11 29.19 -24.11 -23.02
C ASN A 11 29.93 -24.45 -21.71
N LYS A 12 31.12 -25.03 -21.85
CA LYS A 12 32.04 -25.34 -20.74
C LYS A 12 33.29 -24.47 -20.76
N LEU A 13 33.19 -23.24 -21.29
CA LEU A 13 34.32 -22.33 -21.38
C LEU A 13 34.82 -21.99 -19.96
N THR A 14 36.13 -22.06 -19.76
CA THR A 14 36.82 -21.80 -18.49
C THR A 14 37.86 -20.70 -18.65
N GLY A 15 38.46 -20.28 -17.53
CA GLY A 15 39.46 -19.22 -17.53
C GLY A 15 38.82 -17.84 -17.50
N GLU A 16 39.65 -16.80 -17.69
CA GLU A 16 39.19 -15.42 -17.67
C GLU A 16 38.65 -14.96 -19.02
N MET A 17 37.78 -13.94 -19.01
CA MET A 17 37.41 -13.23 -20.23
C MET A 17 38.61 -12.40 -20.70
N PRO A 18 39.23 -12.70 -21.84
CA PRO A 18 40.44 -12.03 -22.26
C PRO A 18 40.15 -10.58 -22.68
N ALA A 19 41.09 -9.68 -22.38
CA ALA A 19 40.97 -8.26 -22.71
C ALA A 19 40.78 -7.99 -24.22
N SER A 20 41.18 -8.94 -25.07
CA SER A 20 40.97 -8.89 -26.53
C SER A 20 39.50 -8.83 -26.94
N PHE A 21 38.55 -9.18 -26.07
CA PHE A 21 37.12 -8.93 -26.33
C PHE A 21 36.84 -7.44 -26.57
N GLY A 22 37.60 -6.54 -25.95
CA GLY A 22 37.48 -5.10 -26.20
C GLY A 22 37.85 -4.67 -27.63
N ASN A 23 38.43 -5.55 -28.44
CA ASN A 23 38.74 -5.24 -29.85
C ASN A 23 37.52 -5.39 -30.77
N PHE A 24 36.42 -6.00 -30.31
CA PHE A 24 35.19 -6.14 -31.09
C PHE A 24 34.34 -4.86 -31.05
N SER A 25 34.87 -3.76 -31.57
CA SER A 25 34.25 -2.42 -31.52
C SER A 25 32.90 -2.30 -32.25
N TYR A 26 32.54 -3.28 -33.07
CA TYR A 26 31.25 -3.36 -33.77
C TYR A 26 30.21 -4.23 -33.06
N LEU A 27 30.58 -4.87 -31.95
CA LEU A 27 29.72 -5.81 -31.24
C LEU A 27 28.53 -5.09 -30.61
N ASN A 28 27.32 -5.51 -30.97
CA ASN A 28 26.05 -5.02 -30.44
C ASN A 28 25.40 -6.01 -29.46
N LYS A 29 25.71 -7.31 -29.54
CA LYS A 29 25.27 -8.32 -28.56
C LYS A 29 26.40 -9.27 -28.19
N LEU A 30 26.60 -9.43 -26.89
CA LEU A 30 27.55 -10.39 -26.32
C LEU A 30 26.84 -11.26 -25.29
N ILE A 31 26.75 -12.56 -25.57
CA ILE A 31 26.12 -13.55 -24.70
C ILE A 31 27.15 -14.62 -24.37
N LEU A 32 27.59 -14.67 -23.12
CA LEU A 32 28.55 -15.65 -22.59
C LEU A 32 27.95 -16.48 -21.45
N SER A 33 26.63 -16.44 -21.28
CA SER A 33 25.95 -17.02 -20.13
C SER A 33 26.06 -18.55 -20.04
N ARG A 34 25.90 -19.09 -18.83
CA ARG A 34 25.92 -20.54 -18.56
C ARG A 34 27.24 -21.18 -19.02
N ASN A 35 28.35 -20.63 -18.55
CA ASN A 35 29.71 -21.14 -18.75
C ASN A 35 30.42 -21.29 -17.39
N MET A 36 31.74 -21.49 -17.39
CA MET A 36 32.59 -21.54 -16.21
C MET A 36 33.68 -20.45 -16.23
N LEU A 37 33.42 -19.33 -16.92
CA LEU A 37 34.35 -18.21 -16.99
C LEU A 37 34.52 -17.60 -15.59
N SER A 38 35.74 -17.21 -15.24
CA SER A 38 36.13 -16.77 -13.90
C SER A 38 36.99 -15.50 -13.94
N GLY A 39 37.39 -14.99 -12.77
CA GLY A 39 38.21 -13.79 -12.68
C GLY A 39 37.39 -12.50 -12.83
N PRO A 40 38.04 -11.33 -12.81
CA PRO A 40 37.36 -10.05 -12.93
C PRO A 40 36.89 -9.76 -14.36
N LEU A 41 35.88 -8.91 -14.49
CA LEU A 41 35.50 -8.37 -15.79
C LEU A 41 36.61 -7.41 -16.28
N PRO A 42 37.15 -7.57 -17.49
CA PRO A 42 38.27 -6.77 -17.94
C PRO A 42 37.84 -5.33 -18.23
N ARG A 43 38.68 -4.35 -17.86
CA ARG A 43 38.45 -2.91 -18.13
C ARG A 43 38.24 -2.60 -19.61
N SER A 44 38.80 -3.41 -20.50
CA SER A 44 38.62 -3.30 -21.95
C SER A 44 37.16 -3.42 -22.41
N VAL A 45 36.23 -3.84 -21.53
CA VAL A 45 34.79 -3.81 -21.78
C VAL A 45 34.32 -2.41 -22.21
N GLN A 46 34.94 -1.34 -21.70
CA GLN A 46 34.63 0.05 -22.10
C GLN A 46 34.75 0.28 -23.62
N ASN A 47 35.52 -0.53 -24.35
CA ASN A 47 35.71 -0.34 -25.79
C ASN A 47 34.52 -0.84 -26.61
N LEU A 48 33.59 -1.58 -26.01
CA LEU A 48 32.39 -2.14 -26.66
C LEU A 48 31.27 -1.09 -26.77
N GLN A 49 31.57 0.08 -27.33
CA GLN A 49 30.69 1.25 -27.32
C GLN A 49 29.37 1.08 -28.10
N LYS A 50 29.24 0.04 -28.94
CA LYS A 50 28.01 -0.30 -29.67
C LYS A 50 27.14 -1.36 -29.00
N LEU A 51 27.57 -1.87 -27.84
CA LEU A 51 26.90 -2.96 -27.16
C LEU A 51 25.53 -2.51 -26.66
N THR A 52 24.49 -3.25 -27.03
CA THR A 52 23.10 -3.02 -26.64
C THR A 52 22.60 -4.08 -25.65
N MET A 53 23.22 -5.26 -25.65
CA MET A 53 22.93 -6.39 -24.77
C MET A 53 24.22 -7.07 -24.33
N LEU A 54 24.36 -7.27 -23.02
CA LEU A 54 25.45 -8.02 -22.39
C LEU A 54 24.86 -9.02 -21.41
N ASP A 55 25.02 -10.30 -21.70
CA ASP A 55 24.62 -11.39 -20.80
C ASP A 55 25.85 -12.23 -20.40
N LEU A 56 26.25 -12.09 -19.14
CA LEU A 56 27.34 -12.83 -18.50
C LEU A 56 26.82 -13.77 -17.40
N SER A 57 25.51 -13.99 -17.36
CA SER A 57 24.85 -14.71 -16.26
C SER A 57 25.35 -16.14 -16.10
N ASN A 58 25.24 -16.68 -14.88
CA ASN A 58 25.54 -18.08 -14.58
C ASN A 58 26.99 -18.47 -14.98
N ASN A 59 27.95 -17.71 -14.46
CA ASN A 59 29.39 -17.94 -14.61
C ASN A 59 30.06 -17.92 -13.23
N ARG A 60 31.38 -17.72 -13.17
CA ARG A 60 32.18 -17.60 -11.95
C ARG A 60 32.96 -16.27 -11.90
N PHE A 61 32.50 -15.24 -12.62
CA PHE A 61 33.13 -13.92 -12.58
C PHE A 61 33.15 -13.39 -11.14
N SER A 62 34.24 -12.74 -10.75
CA SER A 62 34.53 -12.38 -9.36
C SER A 62 35.18 -11.01 -9.23
N GLY A 63 35.17 -10.43 -8.03
CA GLY A 63 35.66 -9.06 -7.80
C GLY A 63 34.58 -8.01 -8.05
N ALA A 64 34.97 -6.74 -8.10
CA ALA A 64 34.05 -5.63 -8.33
C ALA A 64 33.55 -5.56 -9.76
N ILE A 65 32.33 -5.05 -9.94
CA ILE A 65 31.85 -4.60 -11.25
C ILE A 65 32.71 -3.38 -11.62
N PRO A 66 33.43 -3.40 -12.75
CA PRO A 66 34.32 -2.31 -13.13
C PRO A 66 33.50 -1.05 -13.48
N PRO A 67 33.92 0.16 -13.03
CA PRO A 67 33.35 1.44 -13.44
C PRO A 67 33.17 1.62 -14.95
N GLU A 68 34.07 1.00 -15.72
CA GLU A 68 34.07 0.92 -17.17
C GLU A 68 32.78 0.36 -17.80
N ILE A 69 31.94 -0.34 -17.02
CA ILE A 69 30.61 -0.76 -17.50
C ILE A 69 29.68 0.43 -17.71
N GLY A 70 29.81 1.48 -16.88
CA GLY A 70 28.92 2.63 -16.86
C GLY A 70 29.06 3.55 -18.09
N VAL A 71 30.18 3.44 -18.81
CA VAL A 71 30.44 4.23 -20.03
C VAL A 71 29.87 3.58 -21.30
N LEU A 72 29.20 2.43 -21.19
CA LEU A 72 28.54 1.77 -22.31
C LEU A 72 27.18 2.41 -22.62
N SER A 73 27.20 3.65 -23.11
CA SER A 73 26.01 4.47 -23.37
C SER A 73 24.98 3.84 -24.33
N SER A 74 25.40 2.94 -25.22
CA SER A 74 24.52 2.21 -26.14
C SER A 74 23.76 1.04 -25.49
N LEU A 75 24.10 0.67 -24.24
CA LEU A 75 23.53 -0.47 -23.53
C LEU A 75 22.09 -0.18 -23.12
N SER A 76 21.16 -0.53 -24.02
CA SER A 76 19.75 -0.15 -23.91
C SER A 76 18.82 -1.33 -23.65
N ILE A 77 19.19 -2.55 -24.07
CA ILE A 77 18.29 -3.70 -23.99
C ILE A 77 18.45 -4.42 -22.65
N SER A 78 19.64 -4.92 -22.35
CA SER A 78 19.84 -5.77 -21.17
C SER A 78 21.29 -5.82 -20.71
N LEU A 79 21.46 -5.75 -19.39
CA LEU A 79 22.68 -6.10 -18.67
C LEU A 79 22.33 -7.19 -17.66
N ASP A 80 22.82 -8.40 -17.90
CA ASP A 80 22.63 -9.54 -17.00
C ASP A 80 23.98 -10.04 -16.48
N LEU A 81 24.21 -9.82 -15.18
CA LEU A 81 25.40 -10.26 -14.43
C LEU A 81 25.04 -11.30 -13.36
N SER A 82 23.81 -11.83 -13.40
CA SER A 82 23.25 -12.68 -12.35
C SER A 82 23.99 -14.02 -12.20
N GLY A 83 23.94 -14.62 -11.01
CA GLY A 83 24.51 -15.95 -10.78
C GLY A 83 26.04 -16.00 -10.99
N ASN A 84 26.75 -15.01 -10.46
CA ASN A 84 28.20 -14.90 -10.47
C ASN A 84 28.74 -14.77 -9.04
N ARG A 85 30.00 -14.36 -8.90
CA ARG A 85 30.68 -14.10 -7.62
C ARG A 85 31.14 -12.65 -7.52
N PHE A 86 30.45 -11.72 -8.19
CA PHE A 86 30.75 -10.30 -8.08
C PHE A 86 30.55 -9.84 -6.63
N ALA A 87 31.43 -8.96 -6.16
CA ALA A 87 31.43 -8.43 -4.80
C ALA A 87 31.89 -6.98 -4.78
N GLY A 88 31.59 -6.23 -3.72
CA GLY A 88 31.82 -4.79 -3.68
C GLY A 88 30.55 -3.99 -3.97
N GLU A 89 30.70 -2.67 -4.06
CA GLU A 89 29.61 -1.74 -4.32
C GLU A 89 29.33 -1.56 -5.82
N LEU A 90 28.14 -1.07 -6.15
CA LEU A 90 27.83 -0.66 -7.52
C LEU A 90 28.64 0.60 -7.86
N PRO A 91 29.38 0.63 -8.97
CA PRO A 91 30.14 1.82 -9.35
C PRO A 91 29.19 2.97 -9.73
N GLU A 92 29.50 4.18 -9.27
CA GLU A 92 28.69 5.39 -9.51
C GLU A 92 28.50 5.67 -11.01
N GLU A 93 29.45 5.27 -11.84
CA GLU A 93 29.42 5.38 -13.29
C GLU A 93 28.23 4.63 -13.93
N MET A 94 27.65 3.63 -13.25
CA MET A 94 26.42 2.96 -13.72
C MET A 94 25.25 3.94 -13.88
N SER A 95 25.28 5.09 -13.21
CA SER A 95 24.30 6.16 -13.42
C SER A 95 24.26 6.66 -14.88
N GLY A 96 25.32 6.43 -15.67
CA GLY A 96 25.38 6.73 -17.10
C GLY A 96 24.51 5.84 -17.99
N LEU A 97 24.07 4.67 -17.50
CA LEU A 97 23.28 3.68 -18.26
C LEU A 97 21.79 4.04 -18.35
N THR A 98 21.50 5.31 -18.67
CA THR A 98 20.15 5.90 -18.65
C THR A 98 19.16 5.26 -19.64
N GLN A 99 19.66 4.59 -20.69
CA GLN A 99 18.86 3.92 -21.71
C GLN A 99 18.53 2.45 -21.39
N LEU A 100 19.11 1.89 -20.31
CA LEU A 100 19.01 0.47 -20.00
C LEU A 100 17.58 0.08 -19.59
N GLN A 101 17.01 -0.94 -20.23
CA GLN A 101 15.64 -1.42 -19.96
C GLN A 101 15.58 -2.58 -18.96
N SER A 102 16.55 -3.50 -19.00
CA SER A 102 16.59 -4.66 -18.12
C SER A 102 17.93 -4.79 -17.42
N LEU A 103 17.91 -4.88 -16.09
CA LEU A 103 19.09 -5.09 -15.26
C LEU A 103 18.86 -6.28 -14.31
N ASP A 104 19.68 -7.32 -14.43
CA ASP A 104 19.72 -8.43 -13.48
C ASP A 104 21.11 -8.54 -12.86
N LEU A 105 21.19 -8.32 -11.55
CA LEU A 105 22.38 -8.44 -10.71
C LEU A 105 22.21 -9.53 -9.65
N SER A 106 21.14 -10.31 -9.72
CA SER A 106 20.75 -11.22 -8.66
C SER A 106 21.75 -12.36 -8.43
N SER A 107 21.74 -12.95 -7.24
CA SER A 107 22.60 -14.09 -6.88
C SER A 107 24.09 -13.77 -7.08
N ASN A 108 24.55 -12.72 -6.40
CA ASN A 108 25.95 -12.30 -6.30
C ASN A 108 26.30 -11.99 -4.83
N GLY A 109 27.51 -11.46 -4.59
CA GLY A 109 27.97 -10.96 -3.29
C GLY A 109 28.08 -9.43 -3.23
N LEU A 110 27.31 -8.70 -4.03
CA LEU A 110 27.33 -7.24 -4.09
C LEU A 110 26.77 -6.64 -2.80
N HIS A 111 27.28 -5.48 -2.39
CA HIS A 111 26.85 -4.81 -1.17
C HIS A 111 26.79 -3.28 -1.33
N GLY A 112 26.46 -2.58 -0.24
CA GLY A 112 26.37 -1.12 -0.24
C GLY A 112 25.05 -0.60 -0.80
N SER A 113 25.03 0.70 -1.11
CA SER A 113 23.84 1.42 -1.55
C SER A 113 23.45 1.07 -2.99
N ILE A 114 22.14 1.05 -3.26
CA ILE A 114 21.58 0.94 -4.61
C ILE A 114 21.11 2.29 -5.18
N SER A 115 21.48 3.41 -4.54
CA SER A 115 21.09 4.76 -4.95
C SER A 115 21.45 5.09 -6.40
N VAL A 116 22.59 4.58 -6.89
CA VAL A 116 23.05 4.77 -8.27
C VAL A 116 22.02 4.28 -9.30
N LEU A 117 21.25 3.25 -8.97
CA LEU A 117 20.24 2.69 -9.86
C LEU A 117 19.04 3.64 -10.06
N GLY A 118 18.87 4.64 -9.18
CA GLY A 118 17.85 5.68 -9.33
C GLY A 118 18.03 6.55 -10.58
N ALA A 119 19.24 6.62 -11.15
CA ALA A 119 19.53 7.38 -12.37
C ALA A 119 19.13 6.66 -13.67
N LEU A 120 18.83 5.36 -13.62
CA LEU A 120 18.52 4.54 -14.79
C LEU A 120 17.03 4.68 -15.14
N THR A 121 16.70 5.81 -15.77
CA THR A 121 15.32 6.26 -15.99
C THR A 121 14.50 5.41 -16.97
N SER A 122 15.17 4.61 -17.83
CA SER A 122 14.51 3.74 -18.81
C SER A 122 14.26 2.30 -18.32
N LEU A 123 14.62 1.98 -17.07
CA LEU A 123 14.42 0.62 -16.54
C LEU A 123 12.96 0.23 -16.51
N THR A 124 12.69 -0.97 -17.03
CA THR A 124 11.38 -1.64 -16.97
C THR A 124 11.46 -2.96 -16.21
N SER A 125 12.65 -3.52 -16.03
CA SER A 125 12.90 -4.75 -15.28
C SER A 125 14.15 -4.61 -14.44
N LEU A 126 14.04 -4.93 -13.14
CA LEU A 126 15.16 -4.94 -12.21
C LEU A 126 15.07 -6.16 -11.29
N ASN A 127 16.18 -6.86 -11.16
CA ASN A 127 16.36 -7.93 -10.19
C ASN A 127 17.74 -7.80 -9.52
N ILE A 128 17.75 -7.47 -8.24
CA ILE A 128 18.92 -7.34 -7.36
C ILE A 128 18.87 -8.35 -6.21
N SER A 129 17.97 -9.33 -6.28
CA SER A 129 17.75 -10.30 -5.21
C SER A 129 18.98 -11.15 -4.90
N PHE A 130 19.05 -11.70 -3.69
CA PHE A 130 20.14 -12.57 -3.24
C PHE A 130 21.52 -11.91 -3.39
N ASN A 131 21.66 -10.73 -2.78
CA ASN A 131 22.91 -9.99 -2.60
C ASN A 131 23.00 -9.53 -1.13
N ASN A 132 23.94 -8.63 -0.82
CA ASN A 132 24.10 -8.02 0.49
C ASN A 132 23.96 -6.48 0.43
N PHE A 133 23.07 -5.98 -0.42
CA PHE A 133 22.78 -4.55 -0.53
C PHE A 133 22.19 -3.99 0.77
N SER A 134 22.46 -2.71 1.01
CA SER A 134 22.06 -2.01 2.22
C SER A 134 21.58 -0.59 1.93
N GLY A 135 20.87 0.00 2.89
CA GLY A 135 20.39 1.38 2.78
C GLY A 135 19.01 1.49 2.11
N ALA A 136 18.68 2.73 1.73
CA ALA A 136 17.37 3.09 1.22
C ALA A 136 17.17 2.61 -0.22
N ILE A 137 15.99 2.04 -0.49
CA ILE A 137 15.53 1.81 -1.85
C ILE A 137 15.14 3.17 -2.48
N PRO A 138 15.64 3.53 -3.68
CA PRO A 138 15.31 4.78 -4.36
C PRO A 138 13.80 4.97 -4.56
N VAL A 139 13.32 6.21 -4.52
CA VAL A 139 11.87 6.53 -4.58
C VAL A 139 11.48 7.07 -5.97
N THR A 140 11.99 6.45 -7.05
CA THR A 140 11.57 6.81 -8.41
C THR A 140 10.26 6.09 -8.79
N PRO A 141 9.53 6.56 -9.83
CA PRO A 141 8.30 5.89 -10.28
C PRO A 141 8.49 4.40 -10.58
N PHE A 142 9.63 4.03 -11.18
CA PHE A 142 9.96 2.64 -11.46
C PHE A 142 10.13 1.82 -10.16
N PHE A 143 10.92 2.31 -9.20
CA PHE A 143 11.17 1.58 -7.95
C PHE A 143 9.90 1.35 -7.12
N LYS A 144 8.89 2.22 -7.22
CA LYS A 144 7.57 2.02 -6.59
C LYS A 144 6.75 0.87 -7.21
N THR A 145 7.09 0.44 -8.42
CA THR A 145 6.43 -0.69 -9.11
C THR A 145 7.13 -2.03 -8.87
N LEU A 146 8.29 -2.04 -8.21
CA LEU A 146 9.06 -3.26 -7.99
C LEU A 146 8.33 -4.22 -7.06
N SER A 147 8.33 -5.50 -7.44
CA SER A 147 7.89 -6.58 -6.55
C SER A 147 8.94 -6.80 -5.45
N SER A 148 8.50 -7.21 -4.25
CA SER A 148 9.41 -7.61 -3.17
C SER A 148 10.38 -8.72 -3.58
N ASN A 149 10.03 -9.52 -4.59
CA ASN A 149 10.91 -10.55 -5.15
C ASN A 149 12.14 -9.95 -5.86
N SER A 150 12.03 -8.75 -6.45
CA SER A 150 13.12 -8.10 -7.18
C SER A 150 14.31 -7.73 -6.29
N TYR A 151 14.13 -7.62 -4.97
CA TYR A 151 15.18 -7.27 -4.02
C TYR A 151 15.24 -8.20 -2.81
N ALA A 152 14.55 -9.34 -2.87
CA ALA A 152 14.55 -10.36 -1.83
C ALA A 152 15.97 -10.82 -1.48
N GLY A 153 16.20 -11.27 -0.25
CA GLY A 153 17.53 -11.76 0.16
C GLY A 153 18.56 -10.68 0.45
N ASN A 154 18.17 -9.39 0.46
CA ASN A 154 19.01 -8.27 0.91
C ASN A 154 18.47 -7.70 2.25
N PRO A 155 18.84 -8.28 3.41
CA PRO A 155 18.18 -7.95 4.69
C PRO A 155 18.46 -6.53 5.21
N SER A 156 19.48 -5.87 4.70
CA SER A 156 19.85 -4.50 5.09
C SER A 156 19.28 -3.41 4.19
N LEU A 157 18.52 -3.78 3.15
CA LEU A 157 17.72 -2.84 2.40
C LEU A 157 16.49 -2.43 3.22
N CYS A 158 16.12 -1.16 3.09
CA CYS A 158 14.99 -0.59 3.80
C CYS A 158 14.13 0.23 2.84
N GLU A 159 12.82 0.23 3.10
CA GLU A 159 11.94 1.19 2.47
C GLU A 159 12.21 2.58 3.06
N SER A 160 12.22 3.58 2.18
CA SER A 160 12.48 4.97 2.51
C SER A 160 11.41 5.85 1.88
N TYR A 161 11.03 6.92 2.57
CA TYR A 161 10.07 7.90 2.06
C TYR A 161 10.74 8.95 1.15
N ASP A 162 12.02 9.22 1.37
CA ASP A 162 12.83 10.21 0.63
C ASP A 162 13.88 9.58 -0.28
N GLY A 163 14.07 8.26 -0.22
CA GLY A 163 15.04 7.52 -1.02
C GLY A 163 16.47 7.56 -0.48
N HIS A 164 16.66 8.15 0.70
CA HIS A 164 17.98 8.37 1.29
C HIS A 164 18.08 7.91 2.75
N ILE A 165 16.99 7.92 3.52
CA ILE A 165 16.99 7.60 4.95
C ILE A 165 16.09 6.40 5.23
N CYS A 166 16.63 5.38 5.92
CA CYS A 166 15.83 4.28 6.43
C CYS A 166 14.87 4.74 7.53
N ALA A 167 13.60 4.34 7.44
CA ALA A 167 12.56 4.72 8.40
C ALA A 167 12.89 4.38 9.88
N SER A 168 13.79 3.41 10.16
CA SER A 168 14.14 3.01 11.52
C SER A 168 15.09 3.96 12.26
N ASP A 169 15.92 4.74 11.54
CA ASP A 169 16.94 5.60 12.17
C ASP A 169 16.35 6.92 12.72
N MET A 170 15.22 7.37 12.15
CA MET A 170 14.48 8.53 12.64
C MET A 170 13.82 8.27 14.01
N VAL A 171 13.44 7.01 14.28
CA VAL A 171 12.81 6.58 15.54
C VAL A 171 13.82 6.47 16.69
N ARG A 172 15.07 6.09 16.40
CA ARG A 172 16.12 5.91 17.44
C ARG A 172 16.67 7.24 17.97
N ARG A 173 16.75 8.28 17.14
CA ARG A 173 17.22 9.62 17.56
C ARG A 173 16.17 10.42 18.33
N THR A 174 14.88 10.18 18.09
CA THR A 174 13.78 10.84 18.79
C THR A 174 13.53 10.23 20.18
N THR A 175 13.53 8.90 20.30
CA THR A 175 13.33 8.19 21.58
C THR A 175 14.33 8.57 22.68
N LEU A 176 15.62 8.73 22.36
CA LEU A 176 16.62 9.12 23.36
C LEU A 176 16.42 10.55 23.90
N LYS A 177 15.94 11.47 23.06
CA LYS A 177 15.65 12.85 23.47
C LYS A 177 14.40 12.90 24.35
N THR A 178 13.34 12.18 23.96
CA THR A 178 12.07 12.15 24.69
C THR A 178 12.22 11.54 26.09
N VAL A 179 13.02 10.50 26.29
CA VAL A 179 13.22 9.88 27.62
C VAL A 179 13.86 10.86 28.61
N ARG A 180 14.87 11.64 28.18
CA ARG A 180 15.50 12.67 29.03
C ARG A 180 14.51 13.79 29.42
N THR A 181 13.65 14.20 28.50
CA THR A 181 12.64 15.23 28.75
C THR A 181 11.52 14.73 29.67
N VAL A 182 11.07 13.48 29.50
CA VAL A 182 10.01 12.88 30.32
C VAL A 182 10.44 12.71 31.78
N ILE A 183 11.69 12.31 32.05
CA ILE A 183 12.20 12.18 33.43
C ILE A 183 12.16 13.51 34.18
N LEU A 184 12.55 14.61 33.53
CA LEU A 184 12.52 15.96 34.11
C LEU A 184 11.10 16.44 34.38
N VAL A 185 10.17 16.19 33.44
CA VAL A 185 8.76 16.57 33.59
C VAL A 185 8.07 15.77 34.70
N CYS A 186 8.35 14.47 34.82
CA CYS A 186 7.81 13.65 35.90
C CYS A 186 8.31 14.09 37.29
N ALA A 187 9.56 14.55 37.42
CA ALA A 187 10.09 15.07 38.68
C ALA A 187 9.40 16.39 39.10
N ILE A 188 9.13 17.28 38.14
CA ILE A 188 8.41 18.54 38.36
C ILE A 188 6.93 18.30 38.68
N LEU A 189 6.28 17.38 37.97
CA LEU A 189 4.89 17.00 38.25
C LEU A 189 4.79 16.34 39.63
N GLY A 190 5.75 15.47 39.99
CA GLY A 190 5.82 14.87 41.32
C GLY A 190 5.90 15.91 42.44
N SER A 191 6.76 16.93 42.31
CA SER A 191 6.86 18.00 43.31
C SER A 191 5.62 18.90 43.35
N ILE A 192 5.00 19.21 42.21
CA ILE A 192 3.73 19.95 42.15
C ILE A 192 2.60 19.16 42.82
N THR A 193 2.48 17.85 42.55
CA THR A 193 1.44 17.02 43.18
C THR A 193 1.58 16.95 44.70
N LEU A 194 2.81 16.86 45.23
CA LEU A 194 3.06 16.89 46.67
C LEU A 194 2.62 18.23 47.29
N LEU A 195 2.90 19.34 46.60
CA LEU A 195 2.51 20.68 47.03
C LEU A 195 0.99 20.86 47.03
N LEU A 196 0.30 20.35 46.00
CA LEU A 196 -1.16 20.35 45.92
C LEU A 196 -1.81 19.47 47.00
N VAL A 197 -1.19 18.34 47.38
CA VAL A 197 -1.66 17.50 48.49
C VAL A 197 -1.53 18.23 49.83
N VAL A 198 -0.43 18.94 50.07
CA VAL A 198 -0.27 19.76 51.29
C VAL A 198 -1.30 20.87 51.34
N VAL A 199 -1.51 21.59 50.24
CA VAL A 199 -2.55 22.63 50.14
C VAL A 199 -3.95 22.03 50.36
N TRP A 200 -4.24 20.87 49.77
CA TRP A 200 -5.50 20.15 49.96
C TRP A 200 -5.71 19.72 51.41
N ILE A 201 -4.67 19.28 52.14
CA ILE A 201 -4.75 18.95 53.56
C ILE A 201 -5.05 20.20 54.41
N LEU A 202 -4.39 21.32 54.12
CA LEU A 202 -4.64 22.60 54.81
C LEU A 202 -6.05 23.13 54.52
N PHE A 203 -6.49 22.99 53.28
CA PHE A 203 -7.81 23.42 52.81
C PHE A 203 -8.94 22.51 53.31
N ASN A 204 -8.71 21.20 53.47
CA ASN A 204 -9.68 20.29 54.07
C ASN A 204 -9.73 20.41 55.61
N ARG A 205 -8.67 20.89 56.24
CA ARG A 205 -8.73 21.33 57.65
C ARG A 205 -9.62 22.55 57.82
N SER A 206 -9.58 23.51 56.90
CA SER A 206 -10.46 24.69 56.94
C SER A 206 -11.89 24.39 56.46
N ARG A 207 -12.07 23.46 55.51
CA ARG A 207 -13.40 23.03 55.02
C ARG A 207 -14.11 22.00 55.89
N ARG A 208 -13.47 21.47 56.95
CA ARG A 208 -14.16 20.67 57.98
C ARG A 208 -15.13 21.48 58.87
N LEU A 209 -15.32 22.77 58.58
CA LEU A 209 -16.30 23.63 59.23
C LEU A 209 -17.56 23.92 58.39
N GLU A 210 -17.63 23.55 57.09
CA GLU A 210 -18.83 23.84 56.29
C GLU A 210 -19.13 22.73 55.25
N GLY A 211 -20.25 22.04 55.48
CA GLY A 211 -21.29 21.85 54.47
C GLY A 211 -21.02 20.95 53.26
N GLU A 212 -21.48 19.69 53.40
CA GLU A 212 -22.19 18.82 52.45
C GLU A 212 -22.30 19.11 50.92
N LYS A 213 -22.16 18.00 50.18
CA LYS A 213 -22.87 17.55 48.94
C LYS A 213 -22.45 18.10 47.57
N ALA A 214 -21.81 17.23 46.77
CA ALA A 214 -22.46 16.43 45.70
C ALA A 214 -21.46 16.07 44.59
N THR A 215 -21.26 14.77 44.37
CA THR A 215 -20.37 14.16 43.38
C THR A 215 -21.16 13.71 42.14
N SER A 216 -20.68 14.14 40.96
CA SER A 216 -20.43 13.38 39.72
C SER A 216 -21.49 12.48 39.04
N LEU A 217 -21.68 12.67 37.72
CA LEU A 217 -21.26 11.81 36.58
C LEU A 217 -21.66 12.57 35.28
N SER A 218 -20.97 12.55 34.14
CA SER A 218 -20.32 11.44 33.45
C SER A 218 -19.30 11.94 32.39
N ALA A 219 -18.21 11.18 32.23
CA ALA A 219 -17.16 11.36 31.22
C ALA A 219 -17.24 10.26 30.16
N ALA A 220 -16.93 10.59 28.89
CA ALA A 220 -16.08 9.79 27.96
C ALA A 220 -16.08 10.42 26.55
N GLY A 221 -14.91 10.85 26.04
CA GLY A 221 -14.79 11.27 24.64
C GLY A 221 -13.49 11.95 24.17
N GLY A 222 -12.46 12.11 25.02
CA GLY A 222 -11.41 13.10 24.75
C GLY A 222 -10.24 12.73 23.83
N ASN A 223 -9.91 11.44 23.58
CA ASN A 223 -8.53 11.12 23.15
C ASN A 223 -8.37 10.36 21.81
N ASP A 224 -9.44 9.91 21.16
CA ASP A 224 -9.32 9.01 19.99
C ASP A 224 -8.91 9.71 18.67
N PHE A 225 -9.13 11.02 18.54
CA PHE A 225 -8.78 11.80 17.33
C PHE A 225 -7.37 12.41 17.37
N SER A 226 -6.63 12.20 18.45
CA SER A 226 -5.28 12.78 18.66
C SER A 226 -4.15 12.07 17.91
N TYR A 227 -4.41 10.89 17.34
CA TYR A 227 -3.42 10.13 16.58
C TYR A 227 -3.26 10.64 15.14
N PRO A 228 -2.06 10.54 14.54
CA PRO A 228 -1.86 10.90 13.14
C PRO A 228 -2.71 10.04 12.21
N TRP A 229 -3.26 10.66 11.17
CA TRP A 229 -4.16 10.03 10.21
C TRP A 229 -3.43 9.64 8.93
N THR A 230 -3.70 8.44 8.43
CA THR A 230 -3.35 8.01 7.08
C THR A 230 -4.54 8.28 6.17
N PHE A 231 -4.33 8.95 5.05
CA PHE A 231 -5.36 9.23 4.04
C PHE A 231 -4.96 8.64 2.69
N THR A 232 -5.78 7.74 2.16
CA THR A 232 -5.50 7.04 0.90
C THR A 232 -6.68 7.23 -0.05
N PRO A 233 -6.61 8.19 -0.99
CA PRO A 233 -7.66 8.41 -1.96
C PRO A 233 -7.49 7.50 -3.21
N PHE A 234 -8.58 6.97 -3.74
CA PHE A 234 -8.61 6.18 -4.99
C PHE A 234 -8.88 7.01 -6.25
N GLN A 235 -8.95 8.33 -6.07
CA GLN A 235 -9.06 9.33 -7.13
C GLN A 235 -8.51 10.66 -6.65
N LYS A 236 -8.36 11.64 -7.54
CA LYS A 236 -8.03 13.00 -7.13
C LYS A 236 -9.17 13.58 -6.29
N LEU A 237 -8.89 13.93 -5.03
CA LEU A 237 -9.79 14.61 -4.11
C LEU A 237 -9.18 15.96 -3.73
N ASN A 238 -10.01 17.00 -3.59
CA ASN A 238 -9.58 18.36 -3.30
C ASN A 238 -9.98 18.80 -1.88
N PHE A 239 -9.73 17.92 -0.90
CA PHE A 239 -9.98 18.16 0.52
C PHE A 239 -9.02 17.31 1.36
N CYS A 240 -8.80 17.69 2.62
CA CYS A 240 -7.93 16.99 3.56
C CYS A 240 -8.72 16.22 4.62
N VAL A 241 -8.01 15.44 5.45
CA VAL A 241 -8.62 14.68 6.55
C VAL A 241 -9.29 15.60 7.57
N ASP A 242 -8.70 16.76 7.87
CA ASP A 242 -9.23 17.67 8.88
C ASP A 242 -10.65 18.14 8.53
N SER A 243 -10.90 18.46 7.25
CA SER A 243 -12.25 18.80 6.75
C SER A 243 -13.25 17.65 6.92
N ILE A 244 -12.79 16.39 6.82
CA ILE A 244 -13.64 15.22 7.07
C ILE A 244 -13.96 15.11 8.57
N LEU A 245 -12.97 15.31 9.44
CA LEU A 245 -13.13 15.18 10.88
C LEU A 245 -14.07 16.25 11.46
N GLU A 246 -14.05 17.47 10.92
CA GLU A 246 -15.00 18.53 11.28
C GLU A 246 -16.46 18.16 11.02
N CYS A 247 -16.72 17.26 10.07
CA CYS A 247 -18.05 16.77 9.75
C CYS A 247 -18.53 15.60 10.63
N LEU A 248 -17.66 14.99 11.45
CA LEU A 248 -18.01 13.80 12.26
C LEU A 248 -18.76 14.17 13.56
N LYS A 249 -19.92 14.79 13.40
CA LYS A 249 -20.81 15.24 14.48
C LYS A 249 -22.14 14.48 14.44
N ASP A 250 -22.82 14.39 15.58
CA ASP A 250 -24.09 13.64 15.69
C ASP A 250 -25.18 14.20 14.76
N GLU A 251 -25.18 15.50 14.49
CA GLU A 251 -26.10 16.19 13.56
C GLU A 251 -25.95 15.72 12.10
N ASN A 252 -24.78 15.22 11.73
CA ASN A 252 -24.47 14.77 10.38
C ASN A 252 -24.70 13.27 10.17
N VAL A 253 -25.20 12.54 11.18
CA VAL A 253 -25.41 11.10 11.08
C VAL A 253 -26.60 10.79 10.17
N ILE A 254 -26.35 10.01 9.13
CA ILE A 254 -27.35 9.55 8.15
C ILE A 254 -27.63 8.05 8.25
N GLY A 255 -26.89 7.31 9.07
CA GLY A 255 -27.14 5.89 9.29
C GLY A 255 -26.32 5.32 10.44
N LYS A 256 -26.91 4.37 11.17
CA LYS A 256 -26.23 3.58 12.21
C LYS A 256 -26.55 2.10 11.98
N GLY A 257 -25.51 1.28 11.86
CA GLY A 257 -25.67 -0.15 11.57
C GLY A 257 -24.62 -1.01 12.27
N CYS A 258 -24.64 -2.31 11.98
CA CYS A 258 -23.72 -3.29 12.58
C CYS A 258 -22.26 -3.03 12.22
N SER A 259 -21.99 -2.41 11.08
CA SER A 259 -20.64 -2.11 10.60
C SER A 259 -20.10 -0.76 11.08
N GLY A 260 -20.96 0.18 11.50
CA GLY A 260 -20.52 1.49 11.94
C GLY A 260 -21.60 2.57 11.92
N VAL A 261 -21.14 3.82 11.96
CA VAL A 261 -21.95 5.03 11.78
C VAL A 261 -21.57 5.72 10.48
N VAL A 262 -22.57 6.14 9.70
CA VAL A 262 -22.38 6.87 8.44
C VAL A 262 -22.76 8.33 8.63
N TYR A 263 -21.88 9.22 8.20
CA TYR A 263 -22.03 10.67 8.28
C TYR A 263 -22.16 11.26 6.87
N ARG A 264 -23.03 12.25 6.69
CA ARG A 264 -22.99 13.16 5.53
C ARG A 264 -21.92 14.21 5.80
N ALA A 265 -20.95 14.34 4.91
CA ALA A 265 -19.88 15.32 5.05
C ALA A 265 -19.84 16.23 3.82
N GLU A 266 -19.87 17.53 4.05
CA GLU A 266 -19.79 18.56 3.02
C GLU A 266 -18.39 19.15 3.03
N MET A 267 -17.67 18.95 1.94
CA MET A 267 -16.28 19.33 1.81
C MET A 267 -16.15 20.82 1.45
N PRO A 268 -15.01 21.47 1.72
CA PRO A 268 -14.83 22.91 1.47
C PRO A 268 -15.00 23.31 -0.01
N ASN A 269 -14.84 22.36 -0.93
CA ASN A 269 -15.04 22.56 -2.36
C ASN A 269 -16.51 22.38 -2.82
N GLY A 270 -17.45 22.14 -1.89
CA GLY A 270 -18.87 21.90 -2.16
C GLY A 270 -19.21 20.44 -2.47
N ASP A 271 -18.24 19.52 -2.49
CA ASP A 271 -18.51 18.10 -2.69
C ASP A 271 -19.20 17.52 -1.44
N ILE A 272 -20.26 16.73 -1.65
CA ILE A 272 -20.92 15.99 -0.57
C ILE A 272 -20.50 14.52 -0.66
N ILE A 273 -19.96 13.99 0.43
CA ILE A 273 -19.51 12.60 0.55
C ILE A 273 -20.21 11.91 1.72
N ALA A 274 -20.25 10.58 1.68
CA ALA A 274 -20.67 9.75 2.81
C ALA A 274 -19.42 9.18 3.49
N VAL A 275 -19.33 9.35 4.81
CA VAL A 275 -18.18 8.90 5.61
C VAL A 275 -18.65 7.82 6.59
N LYS A 276 -18.22 6.58 6.39
CA LYS A 276 -18.54 5.45 7.27
C LYS A 276 -17.43 5.29 8.30
N LYS A 277 -17.72 5.59 9.55
CA LYS A 277 -16.87 5.30 10.71
C LYS A 277 -17.17 3.91 11.24
N LEU A 278 -16.20 3.02 11.15
CA LEU A 278 -16.37 1.65 11.66
C LEU A 278 -16.27 1.62 13.19
N TRP A 279 -16.99 0.68 13.81
CA TRP A 279 -16.92 0.49 15.26
C TRP A 279 -15.50 0.09 15.71
N LYS A 280 -15.14 0.47 16.95
CA LYS A 280 -13.85 0.12 17.55
C LYS A 280 -13.86 -1.39 17.83
N THR A 281 -13.12 -2.15 17.04
CA THR A 281 -13.10 -3.61 17.13
C THR A 281 -12.36 -4.04 18.41
N THR A 282 -13.11 -4.37 19.46
CA THR A 282 -12.57 -4.93 20.70
C THR A 282 -12.40 -6.44 20.52
N LYS A 283 -11.22 -6.86 20.06
CA LYS A 283 -10.78 -8.26 19.85
C LYS A 283 -11.51 -9.04 18.74
N GLU A 284 -10.68 -9.67 17.89
CA GLU A 284 -10.98 -10.80 16.98
C GLU A 284 -12.38 -10.85 16.35
N GLU A 285 -12.76 -9.83 15.56
CA GLU A 285 -13.77 -10.08 14.54
C GLU A 285 -13.14 -10.94 13.43
N PRO A 286 -13.78 -12.07 13.05
CA PRO A 286 -13.20 -13.04 12.12
C PRO A 286 -13.14 -12.58 10.66
N ILE A 287 -13.76 -11.45 10.32
CA ILE A 287 -13.78 -10.85 8.98
C ILE A 287 -13.44 -9.37 9.13
N ASP A 288 -12.28 -8.94 8.59
CA ASP A 288 -11.94 -7.52 8.57
C ASP A 288 -12.75 -6.81 7.48
N ALA A 289 -13.95 -6.34 7.86
CA ALA A 289 -14.87 -5.66 6.97
C ALA A 289 -14.21 -4.43 6.30
N PHE A 290 -13.30 -3.75 6.99
CA PHE A 290 -12.55 -2.63 6.43
C PHE A 290 -11.66 -3.07 5.27
N ALA A 291 -10.88 -4.15 5.47
CA ALA A 291 -10.00 -4.69 4.45
C ALA A 291 -10.80 -5.26 3.26
N ALA A 292 -11.92 -5.93 3.52
CA ALA A 292 -12.81 -6.45 2.49
C ALA A 292 -13.36 -5.34 1.59
N GLU A 293 -13.88 -4.25 2.17
CA GLU A 293 -14.40 -3.12 1.39
C GLU A 293 -13.31 -2.46 0.54
N ILE A 294 -12.11 -2.24 1.11
CA ILE A 294 -10.98 -1.66 0.37
C ILE A 294 -10.54 -2.57 -0.78
N GLN A 295 -10.40 -3.88 -0.52
CA GLN A 295 -9.94 -4.83 -1.53
C GLN A 295 -10.92 -4.93 -2.70
N ILE A 296 -12.22 -4.93 -2.43
CA ILE A 296 -13.26 -5.06 -3.46
C ILE A 296 -13.50 -3.71 -4.16
N LEU A 297 -13.96 -2.71 -3.41
CA LEU A 297 -14.40 -1.43 -4.00
C LEU A 297 -13.24 -0.54 -4.46
N GLY A 298 -12.02 -0.79 -4.00
CA GLY A 298 -10.82 -0.12 -4.51
C GLY A 298 -10.52 -0.46 -5.97
N HIS A 299 -11.00 -1.60 -6.48
CA HIS A 299 -10.64 -2.13 -7.80
C HIS A 299 -11.81 -2.23 -8.79
N ILE A 300 -13.04 -1.92 -8.38
CA ILE A 300 -14.21 -2.00 -9.26
C ILE A 300 -14.91 -0.65 -9.42
N ARG A 301 -15.54 -0.44 -10.58
CA ARG A 301 -16.41 0.71 -10.83
C ARG A 301 -17.59 0.28 -11.69
N HIS A 302 -18.80 0.52 -11.20
CA HIS A 302 -20.02 0.20 -11.92
C HIS A 302 -21.11 1.24 -11.60
N ARG A 303 -22.02 1.51 -12.54
CA ARG A 303 -23.05 2.54 -12.39
C ARG A 303 -24.07 2.24 -11.28
N ASN A 304 -24.22 0.96 -10.92
CA ASN A 304 -25.14 0.47 -9.87
C ASN A 304 -24.40 -0.04 -8.62
N ILE A 305 -23.18 0.43 -8.36
CA ILE A 305 -22.41 0.09 -7.16
C ILE A 305 -21.87 1.40 -6.57
N VAL A 306 -21.96 1.54 -5.24
CA VAL A 306 -21.39 2.71 -4.55
C VAL A 306 -19.90 2.81 -4.81
N LYS A 307 -19.43 4.04 -5.03
CA LYS A 307 -18.04 4.32 -5.37
C LYS A 307 -17.26 4.66 -4.11
N LEU A 308 -16.26 3.85 -3.79
CA LEU A 308 -15.29 4.14 -2.75
C LEU A 308 -14.29 5.19 -3.27
N LEU A 309 -14.31 6.37 -2.65
CA LEU A 309 -13.45 7.51 -2.98
C LEU A 309 -12.06 7.38 -2.32
N GLY A 310 -11.99 6.69 -1.19
CA GLY A 310 -10.78 6.49 -0.41
C GLY A 310 -11.08 6.02 1.01
N TYR A 311 -10.06 5.98 1.84
CA TYR A 311 -10.20 5.70 3.27
C TYR A 311 -9.26 6.58 4.11
N CYS A 312 -9.66 6.79 5.36
CA CYS A 312 -8.82 7.41 6.38
C CYS A 312 -8.70 6.47 7.58
N SER A 313 -7.50 6.30 8.13
CA SER A 313 -7.34 5.47 9.33
C SER A 313 -6.25 6.00 10.25
N ASN A 314 -6.46 5.85 11.55
CA ASN A 314 -5.43 6.03 12.57
C ASN A 314 -5.37 4.77 13.48
N LYS A 315 -4.66 4.84 14.61
CA LYS A 315 -4.49 3.69 15.53
C LYS A 315 -5.80 3.19 16.15
N SER A 316 -6.86 4.00 16.19
CA SER A 316 -8.11 3.72 16.91
C SER A 316 -9.37 3.80 16.05
N VAL A 317 -9.33 4.50 14.92
CA VAL A 317 -10.47 4.82 14.07
C VAL A 317 -10.17 4.48 12.62
N LYS A 318 -11.13 3.81 11.97
CA LYS A 318 -11.13 3.49 10.54
C LYS A 318 -12.35 4.17 9.89
N LEU A 319 -12.11 4.92 8.82
CA LEU A 319 -13.11 5.65 8.04
C LEU A 319 -13.05 5.22 6.57
N LEU A 320 -14.20 4.96 5.97
CA LEU A 320 -14.37 4.72 4.53
C LEU A 320 -15.14 5.88 3.91
N LEU A 321 -14.70 6.36 2.75
CA LEU A 321 -15.24 7.55 2.08
C LEU A 321 -15.93 7.14 0.78
N TYR A 322 -17.22 7.45 0.63
CA TYR A 322 -18.02 7.09 -0.55
C TYR A 322 -18.62 8.34 -1.19
N ASN A 323 -19.04 8.21 -2.44
CA ASN A 323 -19.96 9.18 -3.01
C ASN A 323 -21.25 9.22 -2.18
N TYR A 324 -21.79 10.42 -1.95
CA TYR A 324 -23.08 10.55 -1.29
C TYR A 324 -24.23 10.17 -2.22
N VAL A 325 -25.20 9.42 -1.68
CA VAL A 325 -26.40 8.96 -2.40
C VAL A 325 -27.64 9.51 -1.66
N PRO A 326 -28.36 10.50 -2.24
CA PRO A 326 -29.22 11.40 -1.47
C PRO A 326 -30.54 10.81 -0.95
N ASN A 327 -31.15 9.83 -1.62
CA ASN A 327 -32.45 9.28 -1.18
C ASN A 327 -32.32 8.15 -0.16
N GLY A 328 -31.11 7.92 0.38
CA GLY A 328 -30.89 6.92 1.43
C GLY A 328 -31.08 5.48 0.93
N ASN A 329 -31.50 4.58 1.83
CA ASN A 329 -31.67 3.16 1.52
C ASN A 329 -33.12 2.79 1.18
N LEU A 330 -33.27 1.73 0.38
CA LEU A 330 -34.56 1.26 -0.10
C LEU A 330 -35.51 0.83 1.02
N GLN A 331 -34.99 0.31 2.15
CA GLN A 331 -35.83 -0.10 3.27
C GLN A 331 -36.54 1.08 3.92
N GLU A 332 -35.82 2.16 4.20
CA GLU A 332 -36.38 3.41 4.74
C GLU A 332 -37.46 3.94 3.79
N LEU A 333 -37.16 4.00 2.50
CA LEU A 333 -38.10 4.49 1.49
C LEU A 333 -39.39 3.66 1.41
N LEU A 334 -39.29 2.33 1.52
CA LEU A 334 -40.44 1.43 1.56
C LEU A 334 -41.23 1.54 2.88
N SER A 335 -40.53 1.80 4.00
CA SER A 335 -41.14 1.90 5.32
C SER A 335 -41.84 3.23 5.57
N GLU A 336 -41.37 4.32 4.96
CA GLU A 336 -41.96 5.67 5.07
C GLU A 336 -43.29 5.83 4.31
N ASN A 337 -43.87 4.74 3.79
CA ASN A 337 -45.12 4.74 3.03
C ASN A 337 -45.09 5.68 1.80
N ARG A 338 -43.90 6.02 1.29
CA ARG A 338 -43.78 6.73 0.01
C ARG A 338 -44.21 5.75 -1.08
N SER A 339 -45.30 6.08 -1.77
CA SER A 339 -45.81 5.25 -2.85
C SER A 339 -44.84 5.29 -4.04
N LEU A 340 -43.88 4.37 -4.08
CA LEU A 340 -43.14 4.09 -5.31
C LEU A 340 -44.07 3.38 -6.28
N ASP A 341 -44.24 3.96 -7.47
CA ASP A 341 -44.95 3.31 -8.56
C ASP A 341 -44.21 2.04 -9.01
N TRP A 342 -44.92 1.22 -9.77
CA TRP A 342 -44.37 -0.06 -10.21
C TRP A 342 -43.15 0.13 -11.12
N ASP A 343 -43.18 1.13 -12.01
CA ASP A 343 -42.08 1.40 -12.93
C ASP A 343 -40.79 1.77 -12.19
N THR A 344 -40.88 2.58 -11.12
CA THR A 344 -39.73 2.91 -10.27
C THR A 344 -39.24 1.68 -9.53
N ARG A 345 -40.14 0.85 -8.97
CA ARG A 345 -39.73 -0.40 -8.29
C ARG A 345 -39.02 -1.37 -9.24
N TYR A 346 -39.56 -1.53 -10.45
CA TYR A 346 -38.97 -2.37 -11.48
C TYR A 346 -37.58 -1.86 -11.88
N LYS A 347 -37.46 -0.54 -12.11
CA LYS A 347 -36.18 0.12 -12.38
C LYS A 347 -35.14 -0.14 -11.28
N ILE A 348 -35.52 0.01 -10.02
CA ILE A 348 -34.65 -0.27 -8.86
C ILE A 348 -34.19 -1.73 -8.87
N ALA A 349 -35.11 -2.68 -9.08
CA ALA A 349 -34.79 -4.10 -9.12
C ALA A 349 -33.81 -4.43 -10.27
N VAL A 350 -34.03 -3.85 -11.47
CA VAL A 350 -33.13 -4.01 -12.62
C VAL A 350 -31.75 -3.44 -12.32
N GLY A 351 -31.64 -2.25 -11.74
CA GLY A 351 -30.36 -1.64 -11.40
C GLY A 351 -29.57 -2.46 -10.37
N ALA A 352 -30.24 -2.95 -9.33
CA ALA A 352 -29.61 -3.83 -8.34
C ALA A 352 -29.14 -5.16 -8.97
N ALA A 353 -29.95 -5.76 -9.85
CA ALA A 353 -29.59 -6.98 -10.56
C ALA A 353 -28.41 -6.77 -11.51
N GLN A 354 -28.33 -5.63 -12.21
CA GLN A 354 -27.19 -5.28 -13.06
C GLN A 354 -25.90 -5.15 -12.25
N GLY A 355 -25.95 -4.50 -11.08
CA GLY A 355 -24.81 -4.44 -10.16
C GLY A 355 -24.33 -5.83 -9.71
N LEU A 356 -25.25 -6.74 -9.39
CA LEU A 356 -24.91 -8.11 -9.00
C LEU A 356 -24.36 -8.92 -10.17
N SER A 357 -24.94 -8.77 -11.36
CA SER A 357 -24.47 -9.45 -12.57
C SER A 357 -23.02 -9.09 -12.87
N TYR A 358 -22.68 -7.80 -12.80
CA TYR A 358 -21.31 -7.31 -12.97
C TYR A 358 -20.33 -7.98 -11.96
N LEU A 359 -20.72 -8.07 -10.69
CA LEU A 359 -19.88 -8.71 -9.66
C LEU A 359 -19.63 -10.20 -9.93
N HIS A 360 -20.62 -10.92 -10.44
CA HIS A 360 -20.54 -12.37 -10.64
C HIS A 360 -19.89 -12.78 -11.96
N HIS A 361 -20.07 -11.99 -13.02
CA HIS A 361 -19.74 -12.40 -14.38
C HIS A 361 -18.63 -11.57 -15.02
N ASP A 362 -18.55 -10.27 -14.69
CA ASP A 362 -17.60 -9.35 -15.34
C ASP A 362 -16.32 -9.14 -14.50
N CYS A 363 -16.41 -9.36 -13.19
CA CYS A 363 -15.24 -9.30 -12.30
C CYS A 363 -14.43 -10.60 -12.35
N VAL A 364 -13.10 -10.47 -12.45
CA VAL A 364 -12.16 -11.59 -12.40
C VAL A 364 -11.15 -11.35 -11.28
N PRO A 365 -11.15 -12.17 -10.20
CA PRO A 365 -12.09 -13.25 -9.91
C PRO A 365 -13.51 -12.75 -9.54
N ALA A 366 -14.51 -13.62 -9.70
CA ALA A 366 -15.91 -13.30 -9.38
C ALA A 366 -16.06 -12.90 -7.90
N ILE A 367 -16.97 -11.96 -7.63
CA ILE A 367 -17.14 -11.33 -6.32
C ILE A 367 -18.50 -11.69 -5.75
N LEU A 368 -18.54 -12.38 -4.62
CA LEU A 368 -19.78 -12.64 -3.90
C LEU A 368 -20.02 -11.54 -2.86
N HIS A 369 -21.13 -10.82 -2.97
CA HIS A 369 -21.50 -9.75 -2.03
C HIS A 369 -21.89 -10.28 -0.64
N ARG A 370 -22.62 -11.40 -0.58
CA ARG A 370 -23.10 -12.12 0.63
C ARG A 370 -24.04 -11.36 1.59
N ASP A 371 -24.38 -10.10 1.32
CA ASP A 371 -25.30 -9.33 2.19
C ASP A 371 -26.23 -8.43 1.37
N VAL A 372 -26.85 -9.00 0.33
CA VAL A 372 -27.82 -8.28 -0.51
C VAL A 372 -29.16 -8.21 0.23
N LYS A 373 -29.60 -6.98 0.56
CA LYS A 373 -30.86 -6.68 1.26
C LYS A 373 -31.29 -5.24 0.99
N CYS A 374 -32.54 -4.88 1.30
CA CYS A 374 -33.06 -3.52 1.07
C CYS A 374 -32.23 -2.41 1.75
N ASN A 375 -31.68 -2.66 2.95
CA ASN A 375 -30.82 -1.68 3.64
C ASN A 375 -29.51 -1.38 2.89
N ASN A 376 -29.06 -2.30 2.03
CA ASN A 376 -27.80 -2.22 1.30
C ASN A 376 -28.00 -1.81 -0.16
N ILE A 377 -29.22 -1.36 -0.52
CA ILE A 377 -29.53 -0.76 -1.82
C ILE A 377 -29.82 0.71 -1.58
N LEU A 378 -28.91 1.58 -2.02
CA LEU A 378 -29.06 3.03 -1.95
C LEU A 378 -29.68 3.58 -3.22
N LEU A 379 -30.35 4.72 -3.11
CA LEU A 379 -31.09 5.36 -4.21
C LEU A 379 -30.63 6.79 -4.42
N ASP A 380 -30.28 7.15 -5.65
CA ASP A 380 -30.00 8.55 -5.98
C ASP A 380 -31.28 9.36 -6.21
N SER A 381 -31.12 10.64 -6.55
CA SER A 381 -32.24 11.57 -6.78
C SER A 381 -33.15 11.16 -7.94
N LYS A 382 -32.72 10.24 -8.81
CA LYS A 382 -33.49 9.69 -9.93
C LYS A 382 -33.97 8.26 -9.65
N TYR A 383 -33.87 7.80 -8.40
CA TYR A 383 -34.17 6.44 -7.97
C TYR A 383 -33.37 5.37 -8.74
N GLU A 384 -32.15 5.68 -9.17
CA GLU A 384 -31.21 4.67 -9.63
C GLU A 384 -30.66 3.90 -8.42
N ALA A 385 -30.56 2.57 -8.56
CA ALA A 385 -30.10 1.69 -7.49
C ALA A 385 -28.57 1.55 -7.46
N TYR A 386 -28.01 1.61 -6.26
CA TYR A 386 -26.59 1.39 -5.97
C TYR A 386 -26.44 0.33 -4.88
N LEU A 387 -25.75 -0.77 -5.17
CA LEU A 387 -25.35 -1.75 -4.16
C LEU A 387 -24.31 -1.14 -3.23
N ALA A 388 -24.49 -1.35 -1.93
CA ALA A 388 -23.65 -0.82 -0.86
C ALA A 388 -23.31 -1.90 0.20
N ASP A 389 -22.41 -1.56 1.12
CA ASP A 389 -21.95 -2.40 2.24
C ASP A 389 -21.27 -3.71 1.81
N PHE A 390 -20.03 -3.58 1.34
CA PHE A 390 -19.22 -4.71 0.87
C PHE A 390 -18.41 -5.36 2.01
N GLY A 391 -18.70 -5.05 3.28
CA GLY A 391 -17.93 -5.54 4.44
C GLY A 391 -17.92 -7.06 4.59
N LEU A 392 -18.90 -7.74 3.99
CA LEU A 392 -18.99 -9.19 3.94
C LEU A 392 -18.62 -9.77 2.56
N ALA A 393 -18.22 -8.97 1.58
CA ALA A 393 -17.92 -9.44 0.24
C ALA A 393 -16.67 -10.32 0.18
N LYS A 394 -16.58 -11.21 -0.81
CA LYS A 394 -15.47 -12.17 -0.95
C LYS A 394 -15.14 -12.48 -2.40
N LEU A 395 -13.85 -12.55 -2.71
CA LEU A 395 -13.32 -13.03 -4.00
C LEU A 395 -13.39 -14.56 -4.11
N MET A 396 -13.84 -15.05 -5.25
CA MET A 396 -13.91 -16.48 -5.58
C MET A 396 -12.64 -16.94 -6.32
N ASN A 397 -11.60 -17.32 -5.56
CA ASN A 397 -10.27 -17.62 -6.10
C ASN A 397 -10.05 -19.10 -6.54
N SER A 398 -11.08 -19.95 -6.61
CA SER A 398 -10.89 -21.39 -6.92
C SER A 398 -11.88 -21.88 -7.99
N PRO A 399 -11.43 -22.74 -8.94
CA PRO A 399 -12.32 -23.43 -9.89
C PRO A 399 -13.30 -24.41 -9.21
N ASN A 400 -13.10 -24.73 -7.92
CA ASN A 400 -14.03 -25.52 -7.12
C ASN A 400 -14.92 -24.60 -6.27
N TYR A 401 -16.07 -24.22 -6.83
CA TYR A 401 -17.10 -23.38 -6.19
C TYR A 401 -17.53 -23.85 -4.79
N HIS A 402 -17.35 -25.14 -4.46
CA HIS A 402 -17.82 -25.75 -3.22
C HIS A 402 -16.89 -25.61 -2.01
N HIS A 403 -15.61 -25.25 -2.19
CA HIS A 403 -14.63 -25.18 -1.08
C HIS A 403 -14.26 -23.76 -0.62
N ALA A 404 -14.79 -22.71 -1.25
CA ALA A 404 -14.47 -21.32 -0.90
C ALA A 404 -15.14 -20.83 0.41
N MET A 405 -16.04 -21.62 1.00
CA MET A 405 -16.88 -21.20 2.13
C MET A 405 -16.60 -22.01 3.39
N SER A 406 -15.77 -21.47 4.29
CA SER A 406 -15.57 -22.04 5.63
C SER A 406 -16.61 -21.59 6.65
N ARG A 407 -17.40 -20.52 6.37
CA ARG A 407 -18.35 -19.92 7.34
C ARG A 407 -19.55 -19.24 6.66
N ILE A 408 -20.71 -19.37 7.29
CA ILE A 408 -21.96 -18.69 6.93
C ILE A 408 -21.83 -17.19 7.27
N ALA A 409 -22.26 -16.33 6.34
CA ALA A 409 -22.34 -14.89 6.55
C ALA A 409 -23.50 -14.30 5.75
N GLY A 410 -24.07 -13.21 6.25
CA GLY A 410 -25.21 -12.51 5.65
C GLY A 410 -26.25 -12.16 6.71
N SER A 411 -27.30 -11.49 6.26
CA SER A 411 -28.42 -11.10 7.13
C SER A 411 -29.49 -12.20 7.20
N TYR A 412 -30.01 -12.45 8.40
CA TYR A 412 -31.11 -13.40 8.60
C TYR A 412 -32.31 -13.06 7.68
N GLY A 413 -32.91 -14.07 7.06
CA GLY A 413 -33.97 -13.92 6.06
C GLY A 413 -33.49 -13.69 4.62
N TYR A 414 -32.20 -13.36 4.42
CA TYR A 414 -31.57 -13.20 3.09
C TYR A 414 -30.50 -14.26 2.79
N ILE A 415 -30.06 -15.01 3.81
CA ILE A 415 -29.13 -16.12 3.63
C ILE A 415 -29.84 -17.25 2.88
N ALA A 416 -29.23 -17.71 1.79
CA ALA A 416 -29.74 -18.86 1.05
C ALA A 416 -29.77 -20.11 1.95
N PRO A 417 -30.87 -20.88 1.98
CA PRO A 417 -30.88 -22.17 2.66
C PRO A 417 -29.85 -23.07 1.97
N GLY A 418 -28.82 -23.48 2.70
CA GLY A 418 -27.77 -24.35 2.16
C GLY A 418 -28.35 -25.65 1.61
N LYS A 419 -27.57 -26.35 0.78
CA LYS A 419 -27.86 -27.75 0.44
C LYS A 419 -27.50 -28.67 1.59
#